data_AF-A0A1A9I036-F1
#
_entry.id   AF-A0A1A9I036-F1
#
_cell.length_a   1.000
_cell.length_b   1.000
_cell.length_c   1.000
_cell.angle_alpha   90.00
_cell.angle_beta   90.00
_cell.angle_gamma   90.00
#
_symmetry.space_group_name_H-M   'P 1'
#
loop_
_entity.id
_entity.type
_entity.pdbx_description
1 polymer ?
#
loop_
_entity_poly.entity_id
_entity_poly.type
_entity_poly.pdbx_seq_one_letter_code
_entity_poly.pdbx_strand_id
1 'polypeptide(L)'
;MEISTELAAKQAELAALDGIIAGLPEGDLKKEHEKRRRRTEYSISLLTDRKTNYGAVALLEKEYDLERVLRELEETAAFITELQNRRPGEL
;
A
#
# COMPACT_ATOMS: atom_id res chain seq x y z
N MET A 1 -7.28 -0.18 -9.08
CA MET A 1 -8.13 -1.19 -9.74
C MET A 1 -7.73 -2.61 -9.37
N GLU A 2 -6.43 -2.93 -9.38
CA GLU A 2 -5.90 -4.27 -9.08
C GLU A 2 -6.27 -4.81 -7.68
N ILE A 3 -5.96 -4.09 -6.60
CA ILE A 3 -6.32 -4.49 -5.21
C ILE A 3 -7.82 -4.74 -5.04
N SER A 4 -8.67 -3.95 -5.70
CA SER A 4 -10.13 -4.12 -5.61
C SER A 4 -10.62 -5.37 -6.34
N THR A 5 -9.98 -5.73 -7.45
CA THR A 5 -10.29 -6.94 -8.22
C THR A 5 -9.85 -8.18 -7.45
N GLU A 6 -8.65 -8.15 -6.87
CA GLU A 6 -8.14 -9.23 -6.02
C GLU A 6 -9.00 -9.43 -4.76
N LEU A 7 -9.40 -8.35 -4.11
CA LEU A 7 -10.28 -8.40 -2.93
C LEU A 7 -11.64 -9.01 -3.28
N ALA A 8 -12.24 -8.64 -4.43
CA ALA A 8 -13.49 -9.25 -4.90
C ALA A 8 -13.33 -10.75 -5.19
N ALA A 9 -12.22 -11.16 -5.80
CA ALA A 9 -11.92 -12.57 -6.05
C ALA A 9 -11.77 -13.36 -4.74
N LYS A 10 -11.08 -12.80 -3.74
CA LYS A 10 -10.93 -13.43 -2.41
C LYS A 10 -12.24 -13.52 -1.64
N GLN A 11 -13.10 -12.52 -1.74
CA GLN A 11 -14.45 -12.57 -1.16
C GLN A 11 -15.31 -13.66 -1.81
N ALA A 12 -15.22 -13.82 -3.13
CA ALA A 12 -15.91 -14.91 -3.83
C ALA A 12 -15.36 -16.28 -3.42
N GLU A 13 -14.03 -16.42 -3.27
CA GLU A 13 -13.41 -17.65 -2.75
C GLU A 13 -13.90 -17.96 -1.32
N LEU A 14 -13.99 -16.95 -0.44
CA LEU A 14 -14.49 -17.12 0.92
C LEU A 14 -15.93 -17.63 0.94
N ALA A 15 -16.81 -17.01 0.15
CA ALA A 15 -18.21 -17.42 0.04
C ALA A 15 -18.36 -18.85 -0.51
N ALA A 16 -17.52 -19.25 -1.47
CA ALA A 16 -17.49 -20.63 -1.97
C ALA A 16 -17.03 -21.62 -0.88
N LEU A 17 -16.02 -21.27 -0.08
CA LEU A 17 -15.57 -22.09 1.05
C LEU A 17 -16.64 -22.25 2.11
N ASP A 18 -17.38 -21.18 2.44
CA ASP A 18 -18.52 -21.23 3.36
C ASP A 18 -19.59 -22.23 2.87
N GLY A 19 -19.93 -22.17 1.58
CA GLY A 19 -20.88 -23.10 0.97
C GLY A 19 -20.40 -24.56 1.00
N ILE A 20 -19.11 -24.81 0.72
CA ILE A 20 -18.53 -26.16 0.79
C ILE A 20 -18.55 -26.68 2.23
N ILE A 21 -18.08 -25.89 3.20
CA ILE A 21 -17.99 -26.30 4.60
C ILE A 21 -19.37 -26.62 5.18
N ALA A 22 -20.42 -25.90 4.75
CA ALA A 22 -21.80 -26.18 5.17
C ALA A 22 -22.32 -27.55 4.68
N GLY A 23 -21.84 -28.04 3.54
CA GLY A 23 -22.14 -29.41 3.03
C GLY A 23 -21.21 -30.52 3.57
N LEU A 24 -20.12 -30.10 4.21
CA LEU A 24 -19.18 -30.83 5.06
C LEU A 24 -19.72 -31.75 6.17
N PRO A 25 -19.67 -33.10 6.11
CA PRO A 25 -19.67 -33.88 7.35
C PRO A 25 -18.43 -33.57 8.18
N GLU A 26 -18.51 -33.76 9.50
CA GLU A 26 -17.35 -33.59 10.38
C GLU A 26 -16.23 -34.58 10.02
N GLY A 27 -15.00 -34.07 9.93
CA GLY A 27 -13.85 -34.88 9.52
C GLY A 27 -12.70 -34.03 9.00
N ASP A 28 -11.63 -34.70 8.57
CA ASP A 28 -10.39 -34.04 8.20
C ASP A 28 -10.53 -33.15 6.96
N LEU A 29 -11.38 -33.53 6.01
CA LEU A 29 -11.69 -32.72 4.84
C LEU A 29 -12.35 -31.38 5.23
N LYS A 30 -13.33 -31.41 6.14
CA LYS A 30 -13.97 -30.18 6.65
C LYS A 30 -12.96 -29.28 7.36
N LYS A 31 -12.10 -29.86 8.21
CA LYS A 31 -11.02 -29.12 8.89
C LYS A 31 -10.03 -28.49 7.91
N GLU A 32 -9.72 -29.16 6.80
CA GLU A 32 -8.86 -28.62 5.75
C GLU A 32 -9.50 -27.38 5.09
N HIS A 33 -10.79 -27.47 4.74
CA HIS A 33 -11.52 -26.34 4.20
C HIS A 33 -11.65 -25.18 5.21
N GLU A 34 -11.88 -25.45 6.48
CA GLU A 34 -11.89 -24.43 7.55
C GLU A 34 -10.53 -23.75 7.73
N LYS A 35 -9.42 -24.49 7.57
CA LYS A 35 -8.07 -23.92 7.58
C LYS A 35 -7.85 -23.01 6.38
N ARG A 36 -8.31 -23.44 5.19
CA ARG A 36 -8.25 -22.62 3.98
C ARG A 36 -9.11 -21.36 4.11
N ARG A 37 -10.33 -21.47 4.64
CA ARG A 37 -11.24 -20.36 4.94
C ARG A 37 -10.56 -19.30 5.81
N ARG A 38 -9.95 -19.70 6.93
CA ARG A 38 -9.20 -18.80 7.82
C ARG A 38 -8.05 -18.06 7.12
N ARG A 39 -7.32 -18.75 6.24
CA ARG A 39 -6.25 -18.13 5.43
C ARG A 39 -6.82 -17.09 4.44
N THR A 40 -7.95 -17.40 3.82
CA THR A 40 -8.64 -16.49 2.90
C THR A 40 -9.17 -15.25 3.63
N GLU A 41 -9.75 -15.42 4.82
CA GLU A 41 -10.18 -14.30 5.69
C GLU A 41 -9.02 -13.36 6.04
N TYR A 42 -7.88 -13.93 6.46
CA TYR A 42 -6.69 -13.14 6.75
C TYR A 42 -6.16 -12.40 5.51
N SER A 43 -6.21 -13.03 4.34
CA SER A 43 -5.82 -12.37 3.08
C SER A 43 -6.74 -11.19 2.75
N ILE A 44 -8.05 -11.34 2.97
CA ILE A 44 -9.03 -10.27 2.79
C ILE A 44 -8.76 -9.11 3.74
N SER A 45 -8.42 -9.37 5.01
CA SER A 45 -8.12 -8.29 5.97
C SER A 45 -6.91 -7.49 5.51
N LEU A 46 -5.81 -8.15 5.13
CA LEU A 46 -4.60 -7.47 4.63
C LEU A 46 -4.87 -6.63 3.37
N LEU A 47 -5.65 -7.15 2.42
CA LEU A 47 -6.01 -6.41 1.21
C LEU A 47 -6.92 -5.22 1.51
N THR A 48 -7.80 -5.35 2.51
CA THR A 48 -8.68 -4.27 2.97
C THR A 48 -7.88 -3.17 3.64
N ASP A 49 -6.93 -3.52 4.51
CA ASP A 49 -6.03 -2.58 5.16
C ASP A 49 -5.18 -1.85 4.13
N ARG A 50 -4.61 -2.58 3.17
CA ARG A 50 -3.83 -1.99 2.08
C ARG A 50 -4.68 -1.05 1.22
N LYS A 51 -5.92 -1.43 0.88
CA LYS A 51 -6.84 -0.59 0.10
C LYS A 51 -7.19 0.71 0.85
N THR A 52 -7.43 0.61 2.15
CA THR A 52 -7.75 1.76 3.02
C THR A 52 -6.54 2.69 3.13
N ASN A 53 -5.35 2.13 3.34
CA ASN A 53 -4.14 2.91 3.58
C ASN A 53 -3.44 3.38 2.30
N TYR A 54 -3.83 2.89 1.13
CA TYR A 54 -3.22 3.26 -0.15
C TYR A 54 -3.24 4.78 -0.39
N GLY A 55 -4.35 5.45 -0.03
CA GLY A 55 -4.45 6.91 -0.14
C GLY A 55 -3.53 7.66 0.81
N ALA A 56 -3.35 7.15 2.03
CA ALA A 56 -2.46 7.75 3.02
C ALA A 56 -0.98 7.59 2.63
N VAL A 57 -0.58 6.44 2.09
CA VAL A 57 0.77 6.21 1.57
C VAL A 57 1.06 7.10 0.37
N ALA A 58 0.12 7.15 -0.59
CA ALA A 58 0.28 8.00 -1.78
C ALA A 58 0.35 9.50 -1.40
N LEU A 59 -0.39 9.94 -0.38
CA LEU A 59 -0.30 11.29 0.16
C LEU A 59 1.09 11.56 0.76
N LEU A 60 1.57 10.66 1.64
CA LEU A 60 2.90 10.78 2.25
C LEU A 60 4.03 10.82 1.22
N GLU A 61 3.92 10.03 0.14
CA GLU A 61 4.88 10.08 -0.97
C GLU A 61 4.89 11.45 -1.66
N LYS A 62 3.71 12.06 -1.87
CA LYS A 62 3.60 13.40 -2.45
C LYS A 62 4.14 14.48 -1.53
N GLU A 63 3.87 14.38 -0.23
CA GLU A 63 4.41 15.29 0.79
C GLU A 63 5.94 15.18 0.85
N TYR A 64 6.49 13.96 0.82
CA TYR A 64 7.93 13.73 0.78
C TYR A 64 8.58 14.32 -0.49
N ASP A 65 7.98 14.08 -1.66
CA ASP A 65 8.47 14.64 -2.93
C ASP A 65 8.44 16.17 -2.91
N LEU A 66 7.40 16.79 -2.35
CA LEU A 66 7.27 18.24 -2.22
C LEU A 66 8.38 18.81 -1.32
N GLU A 67 8.57 18.23 -0.13
CA GLU A 67 9.61 18.66 0.81
C GLU A 67 11.02 18.54 0.22
N ARG A 68 11.28 17.49 -0.57
CA ARG A 68 12.55 17.35 -1.29
C ARG A 68 12.75 18.51 -2.26
N VAL A 69 11.77 18.81 -3.10
CA VAL A 69 11.86 19.89 -4.10
C VAL A 69 12.02 21.26 -3.43
N LEU A 70 11.34 21.50 -2.31
CA LEU A 70 11.48 22.75 -1.55
C LEU A 70 12.91 22.91 -1.01
N ARG A 71 13.51 21.85 -0.46
CA ARG A 71 14.92 21.90 -0.01
C ARG A 71 15.90 22.14 -1.15
N GLU A 72 15.72 21.45 -2.27
CA GLU A 72 16.57 21.66 -3.46
C GLU A 72 16.49 23.12 -3.94
N LEU A 73 15.31 23.73 -3.88
CA LEU A 73 15.10 25.13 -4.22
C LEU A 73 15.81 26.08 -3.23
N GLU A 74 15.68 25.82 -1.92
CA GLU A 74 16.37 26.60 -0.88
C GLU A 74 17.90 26.53 -1.02
N GLU A 75 18.44 25.32 -1.22
CA GLU A 75 19.87 25.11 -1.43
C GLU A 75 20.36 25.82 -2.70
N THR A 76 19.60 25.74 -3.78
CA THR A 76 19.91 26.44 -5.04
C THR A 76 19.89 27.95 -4.85
N ALA A 77 18.91 28.50 -4.12
CA ALA A 77 18.82 29.92 -3.83
C ALA A 77 20.00 30.40 -2.96
N ALA A 78 20.40 29.61 -1.97
CA ALA A 78 21.58 29.88 -1.15
C ALA A 78 22.86 29.89 -2.00
N PHE A 79 23.02 28.92 -2.90
CA PHE A 79 24.16 28.86 -3.81
C PHE A 79 24.23 30.07 -4.77
N ILE A 80 23.10 30.48 -5.36
CA ILE A 80 23.03 31.67 -6.21
C ILE A 80 23.43 32.92 -5.41
N THR A 81 22.92 33.05 -4.19
CA THR A 81 23.23 34.18 -3.31
C THR A 81 24.73 34.24 -3.01
N GLU A 82 25.35 33.10 -2.70
CA GLU A 82 26.80 32.99 -2.49
C GLU A 82 27.59 33.38 -3.75
N LEU A 83 27.18 32.94 -4.93
CA LEU A 83 27.82 33.35 -6.20
C LEU A 83 27.69 34.84 -6.47
N GLN A 84 26.54 35.44 -6.17
CA GLN A 84 26.33 36.89 -6.33
C GLN A 84 27.18 37.71 -5.35
N ASN A 85 27.41 37.18 -4.15
CA ASN A 85 28.23 37.84 -3.14
C ASN A 85 29.73 37.75 -3.44
N ARG A 86 30.17 36.77 -4.25
CA ARG A 86 31.55 36.71 -4.75
C ARG A 86 31.75 37.79 -5.83
N ARG A 87 32.68 38.72 -5.60
CA ARG A 87 33.05 39.72 -6.61
C ARG A 87 33.66 39.05 -7.85
N PRO A 88 33.42 39.59 -9.06
CA PRO A 88 34.14 39.16 -10.25
C PRO A 88 35.62 39.59 -10.13
N GLY A 89 36.49 38.68 -9.71
CA GLY A 89 37.93 38.96 -9.58
C GLY A 89 38.78 38.01 -8.74
N GLU A 90 38.22 37.00 -8.06
CA GLU A 90 38.99 36.03 -7.26
C GLU A 90 39.04 34.62 -7.90
N LEU A 91 39.27 34.55 -9.21
CA LEU A 91 39.68 33.34 -9.93
C LEU A 91 40.95 33.59 -10.73
#